data_AF-A0A0Q9A421-F1
#
_entry.id   AF-A0A0Q9A421-F1
#
_cell.length_a   1.000
_cell.length_b   1.000
_cell.length_c   1.000
_cell.angle_alpha   90.00
_cell.angle_beta   90.00
_cell.angle_gamma   90.00
#
_symmetry.space_group_name_H-M   'P 1'
#
loop_
_entity.id
_entity.type
_entity.pdbx_description
1 polymer ?
#
loop_
_entity_poly.entity_id
_entity_poly.type
_entity_poly.pdbx_seq_one_letter_code
_entity_poly.pdbx_strand_id
1 'polypeptide(L)'
;MQHAIDIDGKKISPSSSGQIAVCGFCGEKVRGRCGEINIWHWQHVSNADCDVWKEGETEWHRVWKSQFPFDWQETIIEKNDERHIADILTSDGIVIEFQNSAISSSTISIRERFYEKMIWVINAQSFKNNLITEDVAGKQLAEIDNRYAEKKRLLSKHNSQALLNLKQNQNARASEIQSREYELRQLMSVTDIFKSCNKNAETFAEQIINIWQSDNLAVDPSLIEITNDDALVSKKMFFRLLADLKRNKHYLDLRGNTTCEIEKLDFERKEILAELESLKPVVKEELKFVASKYLYLEDEIAQLQRIISFLEGKDAADDKQMKDLKAEIDNYINANLKILEADFLEERNEIIQDKNKLKLTWKHARKSWLSAAAPIYFDIGDGKLLYNHPDNKVSILTVGEFISTHDPADN
;
A
#
# COMPACT_ATOMS: atom_id res chain seq x y z
N MET A 1 36.03 -28.02 -2.21
CA MET A 1 36.31 -26.69 -1.62
C MET A 1 37.27 -25.95 -2.50
N GLN A 2 37.20 -24.63 -2.46
CA GLN A 2 38.16 -23.76 -3.13
C GLN A 2 39.45 -23.59 -2.31
N HIS A 3 39.34 -23.64 -0.98
CA HIS A 3 40.45 -23.37 -0.08
C HIS A 3 40.84 -24.56 0.78
N ALA A 4 42.12 -24.65 1.12
CA ALA A 4 42.69 -25.57 2.10
C ALA A 4 43.77 -24.84 2.91
N ILE A 5 44.31 -25.50 3.92
CA ILE A 5 45.38 -24.99 4.78
C ILE A 5 46.68 -25.69 4.40
N ASP A 6 47.72 -24.91 4.12
CA ASP A 6 49.06 -25.42 3.83
C ASP A 6 49.84 -25.79 5.10
N ILE A 7 51.11 -26.18 4.92
CA ILE A 7 52.00 -26.56 6.03
C ILE A 7 52.34 -25.39 6.97
N ASP A 8 52.23 -24.16 6.49
CA ASP A 8 52.51 -22.93 7.23
C ASP A 8 51.25 -22.37 7.90
N GLY A 9 50.12 -23.09 7.81
CA GLY A 9 48.84 -22.66 8.36
C GLY A 9 48.12 -21.62 7.50
N LYS A 10 48.57 -21.36 6.27
CA LYS A 10 47.96 -20.36 5.38
C LYS A 10 46.88 -20.96 4.51
N LYS A 11 45.85 -20.16 4.28
CA LYS A 11 44.76 -20.48 3.35
C LYS A 11 45.25 -20.39 1.91
N ILE A 12 45.08 -21.47 1.15
CA ILE A 12 45.57 -21.59 -0.23
C ILE A 12 44.53 -22.21 -1.17
N SER A 13 44.57 -21.78 -2.43
CA SER A 13 43.93 -22.48 -3.56
C SER A 13 44.89 -23.53 -4.15
N PRO A 14 44.39 -24.58 -4.82
CA PRO A 14 45.26 -25.59 -5.41
C PRO A 14 46.05 -24.97 -6.58
N SER A 15 47.37 -25.13 -6.59
CA SER A 15 48.25 -24.65 -7.67
C SER A 15 48.55 -25.71 -8.72
N SER A 16 48.39 -26.99 -8.37
CA SER A 16 48.65 -28.12 -9.28
C SER A 16 47.84 -29.37 -8.88
N SER A 17 47.55 -30.21 -9.88
CA SER A 17 46.83 -31.47 -9.64
C SER A 17 47.73 -32.45 -8.88
N GLY A 18 47.20 -33.05 -7.82
CA GLY A 18 47.94 -33.94 -6.93
C GLY A 18 48.61 -33.25 -5.74
N GLN A 19 48.62 -31.91 -5.68
CA GLN A 19 49.08 -31.16 -4.51
C GLN A 19 48.32 -31.64 -3.26
N ILE A 20 49.01 -31.73 -2.12
CA ILE A 20 48.41 -32.13 -0.84
C ILE A 20 48.38 -30.94 0.11
N ALA A 21 47.25 -30.78 0.78
CA ALA A 21 47.02 -29.80 1.83
C ALA A 21 46.10 -30.40 2.90
N VAL A 22 45.74 -29.60 3.91
CA VAL A 22 44.84 -30.01 4.99
C VAL A 22 43.52 -29.26 4.89
N CYS A 23 42.40 -29.97 5.08
CA CYS A 23 41.09 -29.33 5.18
C CYS A 23 41.03 -28.47 6.45
N GLY A 24 40.80 -27.16 6.31
CA GLY A 24 40.67 -26.27 7.47
C GLY A 24 39.48 -26.61 8.38
N PHE A 25 38.49 -27.34 7.87
CA PHE A 25 37.30 -27.73 8.61
C PHE A 25 37.55 -28.97 9.49
N CYS A 26 37.90 -30.11 8.90
CA CYS A 26 38.06 -31.38 9.64
C CYS A 26 39.51 -31.78 9.94
N GLY A 27 40.51 -31.08 9.40
CA GLY A 27 41.91 -31.44 9.55
C GLY A 27 42.39 -32.62 8.70
N GLU A 28 41.51 -33.22 7.87
CA GLU A 28 41.86 -34.34 7.00
C GLU A 28 42.60 -33.89 5.73
N LYS A 29 43.35 -34.82 5.14
CA LYS A 29 44.13 -34.55 3.91
C LYS A 29 43.22 -34.33 2.71
N VAL A 30 43.51 -33.27 1.96
CA VAL A 30 42.87 -32.96 0.68
C VAL A 30 43.91 -32.97 -0.45
N ARG A 31 43.45 -33.32 -1.65
CA ARG A 31 44.23 -33.35 -2.88
C ARG A 31 43.69 -32.33 -3.88
N GLY A 32 44.58 -31.52 -4.44
CA GLY A 32 44.27 -30.57 -5.50
C GLY A 32 43.88 -31.31 -6.77
N ARG A 33 42.76 -30.93 -7.36
CA ARG A 33 42.30 -31.37 -8.67
C ARG A 33 42.33 -30.17 -9.58
N CYS A 34 43.28 -30.15 -10.51
CA CYS A 34 43.46 -29.09 -11.50
C CYS A 34 43.44 -29.69 -12.90
N GLY A 35 42.93 -28.95 -13.87
CA GLY A 35 42.94 -29.35 -15.28
C GLY A 35 42.05 -28.47 -16.15
N GLU A 36 41.96 -28.81 -17.43
CA GLU A 36 41.12 -28.10 -18.42
C GLU A 36 39.63 -28.49 -18.32
N ILE A 37 39.35 -29.69 -17.82
CA ILE A 37 37.99 -30.26 -17.75
C ILE A 37 37.33 -29.98 -16.39
N ASN A 38 38.10 -30.04 -15.31
CA ASN A 38 37.59 -29.89 -13.95
C ASN A 38 37.94 -28.50 -13.41
N ILE A 39 36.96 -27.83 -12.80
CA ILE A 39 37.18 -26.62 -12.01
C ILE A 39 38.19 -26.93 -10.92
N TRP A 40 39.17 -26.05 -10.72
CA TRP A 40 40.25 -26.28 -9.77
C TRP A 40 39.70 -26.28 -8.34
N HIS A 41 39.83 -27.40 -7.64
CA HIS A 41 39.28 -27.56 -6.28
C HIS A 41 40.12 -28.54 -5.45
N TRP A 42 39.94 -28.47 -4.14
CA TRP A 42 40.42 -29.44 -3.17
C TRP A 42 39.36 -30.53 -2.94
N GLN A 43 39.78 -31.79 -3.06
CA GLN A 43 38.98 -32.99 -2.82
C GLN A 43 39.57 -33.78 -1.65
N HIS A 44 38.76 -34.25 -0.70
CA HIS A 44 39.25 -35.13 0.36
C HIS A 44 39.84 -36.42 -0.23
N VAL A 45 40.98 -36.86 0.31
CA VAL A 45 41.67 -38.07 -0.16
C VAL A 45 40.90 -39.33 0.22
N SER A 46 40.31 -39.35 1.41
CA SER A 46 39.24 -40.26 1.81
C SER A 46 37.90 -39.65 1.41
N ASN A 47 36.89 -40.46 1.05
CA ASN A 47 35.57 -39.97 0.63
C ASN A 47 34.75 -39.48 1.84
N ALA A 48 35.23 -38.44 2.51
CA ALA A 48 34.64 -37.83 3.68
C ALA A 48 33.93 -36.53 3.26
N ASP A 49 32.60 -36.53 3.32
CA ASP A 49 31.82 -35.30 3.35
C ASP A 49 31.94 -34.71 4.75
N CYS A 50 32.81 -33.71 4.89
CA CYS A 50 33.17 -33.18 6.21
C CYS A 50 32.15 -32.17 6.75
N ASP A 51 31.50 -31.38 5.88
CA ASP A 51 30.45 -30.44 6.24
C ASP A 51 29.17 -30.81 5.50
N VAL A 52 28.10 -31.08 6.24
CA VAL A 52 26.81 -31.53 5.73
C VAL A 52 26.03 -30.44 5.00
N TRP A 53 26.41 -29.17 5.14
CA TRP A 53 25.76 -28.04 4.44
C TRP A 53 26.43 -27.68 3.12
N LYS A 54 27.58 -28.29 2.84
CA LYS A 54 28.37 -27.96 1.67
C LYS A 54 27.79 -28.62 0.43
N GLU A 55 27.28 -27.80 -0.48
CA GLU A 55 26.86 -28.26 -1.80
C GLU A 55 28.06 -28.47 -2.74
N GLY A 56 27.80 -29.15 -3.86
CA GLY A 56 28.75 -29.22 -4.96
C GLY A 56 28.98 -27.84 -5.57
N GLU A 57 30.24 -27.41 -5.62
CA GLU A 57 30.65 -26.12 -6.17
C GLU A 57 30.35 -26.06 -7.68
N THR A 58 29.59 -25.05 -8.10
CA THR A 58 29.31 -24.76 -9.52
C THR A 58 30.14 -23.57 -10.01
N GLU A 59 30.26 -23.39 -11.34
CA GLU A 59 30.92 -22.20 -11.89
C GLU A 59 30.22 -20.91 -11.42
N TRP A 60 28.89 -20.92 -11.35
CA TRP A 60 28.10 -19.79 -10.83
C TRP A 60 28.48 -19.45 -9.39
N HIS A 61 28.56 -20.45 -8.51
CA HIS A 61 28.99 -20.28 -7.12
C HIS A 61 30.40 -19.69 -7.03
N ARG A 62 31.32 -20.21 -7.84
CA ARG A 62 32.71 -19.77 -7.83
C ARG A 62 32.87 -18.34 -8.31
N VAL A 63 32.20 -17.98 -9.41
CA VAL A 63 32.20 -16.61 -9.93
C VAL A 63 31.69 -15.65 -8.87
N TRP A 64 30.60 -15.98 -8.18
CA TRP A 64 30.05 -15.18 -7.08
C TRP A 64 31.03 -15.01 -5.91
N LYS A 65 31.61 -16.10 -5.40
CA LYS A 65 32.59 -16.05 -4.32
C LYS A 65 33.82 -15.21 -4.70
N SER A 66 34.28 -15.34 -5.94
CA SER A 66 35.46 -14.62 -6.43
C SER A 66 35.29 -13.10 -6.55
N GLN A 67 34.06 -12.59 -6.44
CA GLN A 67 33.80 -11.15 -6.39
C GLN A 67 34.17 -10.52 -5.03
N PHE A 68 34.44 -11.33 -4.01
CA PHE A 68 34.74 -10.86 -2.65
C PHE A 68 36.22 -11.09 -2.29
N PRO A 69 36.78 -10.35 -1.32
CA PRO A 69 38.15 -10.54 -0.84
C PRO A 69 38.46 -12.00 -0.48
N PHE A 70 39.67 -12.46 -0.82
CA PHE A 70 40.08 -13.86 -0.65
C PHE A 70 39.92 -14.36 0.79
N ASP A 71 40.18 -13.52 1.78
CA ASP A 71 40.09 -13.89 3.20
C ASP A 71 38.65 -14.13 3.67
N TRP A 72 37.65 -13.55 2.99
CA TRP A 72 36.23 -13.67 3.37
C TRP A 72 35.58 -14.97 2.89
N GLN A 73 36.11 -15.57 1.82
CA GLN A 73 35.51 -16.71 1.13
C GLN A 73 35.65 -18.03 1.92
N GLU A 74 34.64 -18.89 1.98
CA GLU A 74 34.71 -20.19 2.68
C GLU A 74 35.21 -20.08 4.14
N THR A 75 34.63 -19.16 4.93
CA THR A 75 35.05 -18.92 6.33
C THR A 75 34.35 -19.89 7.28
N ILE A 76 35.10 -20.49 8.20
CA ILE A 76 34.55 -21.43 9.19
C ILE A 76 33.94 -20.66 10.35
N ILE A 77 32.69 -20.93 10.66
CA ILE A 77 31.96 -20.36 11.78
C ILE A 77 31.64 -21.48 12.77
N GLU A 78 31.92 -21.23 14.05
CA GLU A 78 31.72 -22.17 15.15
C GLU A 78 30.82 -21.55 16.21
N LYS A 79 29.70 -22.22 16.51
CA LYS A 79 28.71 -21.79 17.52
C LYS A 79 28.08 -23.02 18.17
N ASN A 80 27.93 -23.01 19.50
CA ASN A 80 27.22 -24.05 20.26
C ASN A 80 27.66 -25.48 19.91
N ASP A 81 28.97 -25.71 19.79
CA ASP A 81 29.59 -26.99 19.39
C ASP A 81 29.25 -27.47 17.97
N GLU A 82 28.60 -26.64 17.16
CA GLU A 82 28.37 -26.84 15.72
C GLU A 82 29.33 -25.96 14.90
N ARG A 83 29.83 -26.51 13.79
CA ARG A 83 30.76 -25.83 12.88
C ARG A 83 30.25 -25.95 11.46
N HIS A 84 30.21 -24.83 10.74
CA HIS A 84 29.82 -24.79 9.33
C HIS A 84 30.68 -23.81 8.53
N ILE A 85 30.79 -24.05 7.22
CA ILE A 85 31.53 -23.18 6.30
C ILE A 85 30.54 -22.20 5.67
N ALA A 86 30.73 -20.90 5.94
CA ALA A 86 30.03 -19.82 5.26
C ALA A 86 30.67 -19.53 3.90
N ASP A 87 29.86 -19.36 2.85
CA ASP A 87 30.36 -19.02 1.51
C ASP A 87 31.16 -17.72 1.51
N ILE A 88 30.64 -16.66 2.13
CA ILE A 88 31.32 -15.38 2.39
C ILE A 88 31.00 -14.93 3.81
N LEU A 89 32.00 -14.43 4.53
CA LEU A 89 31.83 -13.66 5.77
C LEU A 89 32.45 -12.27 5.60
N THR A 90 31.62 -11.24 5.60
CA THR A 90 32.06 -9.86 5.45
C THR A 90 32.73 -9.32 6.72
N SER A 91 33.48 -8.22 6.60
CA SER A 91 34.17 -7.60 7.75
C SER A 91 33.24 -7.09 8.87
N ASP A 92 32.00 -6.76 8.54
CA ASP A 92 30.92 -6.36 9.46
C ASP A 92 30.12 -7.55 10.01
N GLY A 93 30.54 -8.78 9.69
CA GLY A 93 30.01 -10.02 10.25
C GLY A 93 28.71 -10.49 9.60
N ILE A 94 28.44 -10.09 8.36
CA ILE A 94 27.32 -10.59 7.56
C ILE A 94 27.78 -11.83 6.79
N VAL A 95 26.99 -12.90 6.90
CA VAL A 95 27.19 -14.11 6.11
C VAL A 95 26.41 -14.01 4.80
N ILE A 96 27.05 -14.21 3.65
CA ILE A 96 26.37 -14.29 2.35
C ILE A 96 26.47 -15.73 1.86
N GLU A 97 25.31 -16.35 1.63
CA GLU A 97 25.19 -17.73 1.16
C GLU A 97 24.64 -17.79 -0.26
N PHE A 98 25.33 -18.50 -1.13
CA PHE A 98 24.95 -18.65 -2.53
C PHE A 98 24.20 -19.96 -2.73
N GLN A 99 22.95 -19.89 -3.19
CA GLN A 99 22.11 -21.06 -3.38
C GLN A 99 21.79 -21.29 -4.86
N ASN A 100 22.35 -22.36 -5.42
CA ASN A 100 22.11 -22.76 -6.81
C ASN A 100 21.01 -23.83 -6.94
N SER A 101 20.99 -24.77 -5.99
CA SER A 101 20.10 -25.95 -6.02
C SER A 101 18.81 -25.73 -5.23
N ALA A 102 17.85 -26.65 -5.36
CA ALA A 102 16.67 -26.63 -4.51
C ALA A 102 17.05 -26.98 -3.06
N ILE A 103 16.59 -26.16 -2.12
CA ILE A 103 16.79 -26.33 -0.68
C ILE A 103 15.44 -26.41 0.02
N SER A 104 15.36 -27.18 1.10
CA SER A 104 14.12 -27.30 1.89
C SER A 104 13.93 -26.12 2.85
N SER A 105 12.69 -25.79 3.21
CA SER A 105 12.40 -24.73 4.19
C SER A 105 13.04 -25.00 5.55
N SER A 106 13.09 -26.27 5.99
CA SER A 106 13.75 -26.62 7.25
C SER A 106 15.24 -26.33 7.22
N THR A 107 15.92 -26.63 6.11
CA THR A 107 17.35 -26.30 5.94
C THR A 107 17.58 -24.80 5.94
N ILE A 108 16.74 -24.02 5.26
CA ILE A 108 16.81 -22.54 5.29
C ILE A 108 16.70 -22.05 6.74
N SER A 109 15.65 -22.45 7.48
CA SER A 109 15.45 -21.99 8.85
C SER A 109 16.56 -22.41 9.81
N ILE A 110 17.18 -23.58 9.61
CA ILE A 110 18.33 -24.04 10.40
C ILE A 110 19.54 -23.13 10.12
N ARG A 111 19.84 -22.87 8.85
CA ARG A 111 20.98 -22.03 8.44
C ARG A 111 20.81 -20.58 8.91
N GLU A 112 19.60 -20.02 8.77
CA GLU A 112 19.27 -18.67 9.26
C GLU A 112 19.40 -18.55 10.78
N ARG A 113 19.01 -19.58 11.53
CA ARG A 113 19.18 -19.57 12.99
C ARG A 113 20.65 -19.67 13.40
N PHE A 114 21.45 -20.44 12.66
CA PHE A 114 22.87 -20.62 12.96
C PHE A 114 23.67 -19.37 12.63
N TYR A 115 23.53 -18.82 11.41
CA TYR A 115 24.31 -17.65 10.99
C TYR A 115 23.75 -16.33 11.55
N GLU A 116 22.45 -16.25 11.81
CA GLU A 116 21.72 -15.07 12.29
C GLU A 116 21.77 -13.92 11.27
N LYS A 117 22.87 -13.17 11.23
CA LYS A 117 23.09 -12.07 10.28
C LYS A 117 23.52 -12.64 8.93
N MET A 118 22.55 -13.02 8.11
CA MET A 118 22.85 -13.59 6.80
C MET A 118 21.99 -13.04 5.66
N ILE A 119 22.49 -13.24 4.44
CA ILE A 119 21.84 -12.89 3.18
C ILE A 119 21.87 -14.12 2.27
N TRP A 120 20.77 -14.36 1.57
CA TRP A 120 20.70 -15.35 0.49
C TRP A 120 20.88 -14.69 -0.87
N VAL A 121 21.78 -15.22 -1.68
CA VAL A 121 21.85 -14.93 -3.12
C VAL A 121 21.51 -16.22 -3.86
N ILE A 122 20.42 -16.22 -4.62
CA ILE A 122 19.85 -17.42 -5.23
C ILE A 122 20.03 -17.34 -6.74
N ASN A 123 20.55 -18.41 -7.35
CA ASN A 123 20.59 -18.51 -8.80
C ASN A 123 19.18 -18.69 -9.36
N ALA A 124 18.58 -17.60 -9.85
CA ALA A 124 17.25 -17.57 -10.43
C ALA A 124 17.25 -17.71 -11.95
N GLN A 125 18.41 -17.76 -12.62
CA GLN A 125 18.50 -17.75 -14.08
C GLN A 125 17.65 -18.84 -14.75
N SER A 126 17.63 -20.04 -14.16
CA SER A 126 16.85 -21.19 -14.67
C SER A 126 15.33 -21.03 -14.50
N PHE A 127 14.87 -20.16 -13.61
CA PHE A 127 13.45 -19.94 -13.33
C PHE A 127 13.05 -18.45 -13.35
N LYS A 128 13.82 -17.58 -13.99
CA LYS A 128 13.54 -16.14 -14.04
C LYS A 128 12.15 -15.82 -14.61
N ASN A 129 11.68 -16.60 -15.58
CA ASN A 129 10.34 -16.47 -16.15
C ASN A 129 9.20 -16.84 -15.18
N ASN A 130 9.54 -17.41 -14.02
CA ASN A 130 8.61 -17.68 -12.93
C ASN A 130 8.45 -16.46 -11.98
N LEU A 131 9.37 -15.50 -12.05
CA LEU A 131 9.40 -14.25 -11.31
C LEU A 131 8.84 -13.13 -12.19
N ILE A 132 7.57 -12.79 -11.98
CA ILE A 132 6.89 -11.72 -12.73
C ILE A 132 7.05 -10.44 -11.94
N THR A 133 7.70 -9.44 -12.55
CA THR A 133 7.81 -8.10 -11.97
C THR A 133 6.91 -7.14 -12.72
N GLU A 134 6.21 -6.29 -11.98
CA GLU A 134 5.28 -5.30 -12.53
C GLU A 134 5.50 -3.93 -11.90
N ASP A 135 5.63 -2.91 -12.75
CA ASP A 135 5.68 -1.51 -12.34
C ASP A 135 4.27 -0.98 -12.05
N VAL A 136 3.72 -1.41 -10.91
CA VAL A 136 2.39 -1.01 -10.46
C VAL A 136 2.36 0.49 -10.14
N ALA A 137 3.40 1.00 -9.46
CA ALA A 137 3.50 2.41 -9.12
C ALA A 137 3.53 3.30 -10.36
N GLY A 138 4.33 2.95 -11.38
CA GLY A 138 4.36 3.65 -12.66
C GLY A 138 3.01 3.66 -13.38
N LYS A 139 2.28 2.54 -13.39
CA LYS A 139 0.92 2.47 -13.94
C LYS A 139 -0.06 3.37 -13.19
N GLN A 140 -0.07 3.29 -11.86
CA GLN A 140 -0.93 4.12 -11.02
C GLN A 140 -0.64 5.61 -11.19
N LEU A 141 0.64 6.00 -11.24
CA LEU A 141 1.03 7.38 -11.52
C LEU A 141 0.50 7.87 -12.87
N ALA A 142 0.62 7.05 -13.93
CA ALA A 142 0.10 7.41 -15.24
C ALA A 142 -1.44 7.54 -15.25
N GLU A 143 -2.15 6.66 -14.54
CA GLU A 143 -3.61 6.73 -14.39
C GLU A 143 -4.04 8.01 -13.66
N ILE A 144 -3.36 8.38 -12.58
CA ILE A 144 -3.63 9.58 -11.80
C ILE A 144 -3.33 10.84 -12.61
N ASP A 145 -2.21 10.89 -13.32
CA ASP A 145 -1.85 12.00 -14.21
C ASP A 145 -2.93 12.20 -15.28
N ASN A 146 -3.40 11.12 -15.91
CA ASN A 146 -4.47 11.17 -16.91
C ASN A 146 -5.80 11.68 -16.30
N ARG A 147 -6.16 11.17 -15.13
CA ARG A 147 -7.38 11.58 -14.41
C ARG A 147 -7.34 13.06 -14.01
N TYR A 148 -6.20 13.53 -13.49
CA TYR A 148 -6.00 14.93 -13.16
C TYR A 148 -6.10 15.82 -14.40
N ALA A 149 -5.43 15.45 -15.49
CA ALA A 149 -5.47 16.19 -16.75
C ALA A 149 -6.90 16.31 -17.29
N GLU A 150 -7.68 15.23 -17.26
CA GLU A 150 -9.06 15.23 -17.74
C GLU A 150 -9.98 16.10 -16.86
N LYS A 151 -9.92 15.95 -15.53
CA LYS A 151 -10.69 16.81 -14.61
C LYS A 151 -10.33 18.29 -14.77
N LYS A 152 -9.04 18.62 -14.89
CA LYS A 152 -8.55 19.97 -15.12
C LYS A 152 -9.07 20.55 -16.43
N ARG A 153 -9.08 19.74 -17.50
CA ARG A 153 -9.61 20.12 -18.82
C ARG A 153 -11.11 20.40 -18.76
N LEU A 154 -11.88 19.53 -18.12
CA LEU A 154 -13.32 19.69 -17.93
C LEU A 154 -13.63 20.97 -17.16
N LEU A 155 -12.99 21.19 -16.01
CA LEU A 155 -13.21 22.39 -15.20
C LEU A 155 -12.82 23.67 -15.96
N SER A 156 -11.72 23.62 -16.71
CA SER A 156 -11.27 24.75 -17.54
C SER A 156 -12.24 25.09 -18.68
N LYS A 157 -13.04 24.13 -19.19
CA LYS A 157 -14.09 24.40 -20.21
C LYS A 157 -15.13 25.41 -19.70
N HIS A 158 -15.35 25.46 -18.39
CA HIS A 158 -16.33 26.33 -17.77
C HIS A 158 -15.81 27.75 -17.52
N ASN A 159 -14.54 28.04 -17.82
CA ASN A 159 -13.98 29.35 -17.58
C ASN A 159 -14.68 30.41 -18.44
N SER A 160 -14.69 31.64 -17.92
CA SER A 160 -15.43 32.71 -18.55
C SER A 160 -15.00 32.97 -20.00
N GLN A 161 -13.72 32.78 -20.32
CA GLN A 161 -13.20 32.98 -21.67
C GLN A 161 -13.71 31.91 -22.66
N ALA A 162 -13.77 30.65 -22.25
CA ALA A 162 -14.33 29.56 -23.04
C ALA A 162 -15.83 29.75 -23.25
N LEU A 163 -16.56 30.18 -22.21
CA LEU A 163 -17.98 30.51 -22.31
C LEU A 163 -18.25 31.71 -23.24
N LEU A 164 -17.38 32.72 -23.25
CA LEU A 164 -17.48 33.85 -24.19
C LEU A 164 -17.37 33.39 -25.65
N ASN A 165 -16.44 32.47 -25.95
CA ASN A 165 -16.30 31.90 -27.30
C ASN A 165 -17.55 31.10 -27.69
N LEU A 166 -18.11 30.30 -26.78
CA LEU A 166 -19.36 29.56 -27.01
C LEU A 166 -20.55 30.49 -27.28
N LYS A 167 -20.60 31.64 -26.60
CA LYS A 167 -21.68 32.63 -26.74
C LYS A 167 -21.77 33.23 -28.16
N GLN A 168 -20.66 33.24 -28.91
CA GLN A 168 -20.60 33.76 -30.29
C GLN A 168 -21.27 32.83 -31.33
N ASN A 169 -21.47 31.55 -31.01
CA ASN A 169 -22.13 30.58 -31.90
C ASN A 169 -23.54 30.24 -31.38
N GLN A 170 -24.57 30.77 -32.03
CA GLN A 170 -25.96 30.66 -31.58
C GLN A 170 -26.45 29.21 -31.44
N ASN A 171 -26.11 28.32 -32.37
CA ASN A 171 -26.54 26.92 -32.31
C ASN A 171 -25.80 26.16 -31.20
N ALA A 172 -24.47 26.33 -31.11
CA ALA A 172 -23.67 25.70 -30.07
C ALA A 172 -24.08 26.18 -28.66
N ARG A 173 -24.38 27.48 -28.52
CA ARG A 173 -24.89 28.09 -27.29
C ARG A 173 -26.23 27.46 -26.85
N ALA A 174 -27.19 27.32 -27.77
CA ALA A 174 -28.50 26.76 -27.43
C ALA A 174 -28.39 25.29 -26.98
N SER A 175 -27.59 24.48 -27.68
CA SER A 175 -27.36 23.09 -27.29
C SER A 175 -26.62 22.95 -25.95
N GLU A 176 -25.63 23.80 -25.67
CA GLU A 176 -24.93 23.78 -24.38
C GLU A 176 -25.86 24.20 -23.23
N ILE A 177 -26.69 25.24 -23.40
CA ILE A 177 -27.70 25.63 -22.39
C ILE A 177 -28.61 24.45 -22.08
N GLN A 178 -29.20 23.82 -23.10
CA GLN A 178 -30.09 22.67 -22.91
C GLN A 178 -29.40 21.52 -22.15
N SER A 179 -28.13 21.25 -22.47
CA SER A 179 -27.34 20.23 -21.77
C SER A 179 -27.14 20.59 -20.29
N ARG A 180 -26.83 21.86 -19.98
CA ARG A 180 -26.61 22.32 -18.60
C ARG A 180 -27.89 22.38 -17.79
N GLU A 181 -29.01 22.76 -18.41
CA GLU A 181 -30.33 22.69 -17.76
C GLU A 181 -30.75 21.26 -17.43
N TYR A 182 -30.39 20.30 -18.29
CA TYR A 182 -30.60 18.88 -18.00
C TYR A 182 -29.78 18.44 -16.79
N GLU A 183 -28.48 18.73 -16.77
CA GLU A 183 -27.57 18.44 -15.65
C GLU A 183 -28.04 19.09 -14.34
N LEU A 184 -28.37 20.38 -14.39
CA LEU A 184 -28.92 21.13 -13.26
C LEU A 184 -30.16 20.45 -12.66
N ARG A 185 -31.09 19.99 -13.51
CA ARG A 185 -32.28 19.25 -13.04
C ARG A 185 -31.93 17.93 -12.36
N GLN A 186 -30.94 17.20 -12.88
CA GLN A 186 -30.50 15.96 -12.24
C GLN A 186 -29.91 16.26 -10.84
N LEU A 187 -28.99 17.22 -10.74
CA LEU A 187 -28.38 17.57 -9.45
C LEU A 187 -29.38 18.13 -8.44
N MET A 188 -30.29 18.99 -8.88
CA MET A 188 -31.36 19.50 -8.01
C MET A 188 -32.24 18.38 -7.48
N SER A 189 -32.57 17.37 -8.30
CA SER A 189 -33.41 16.25 -7.84
C SER A 189 -32.77 15.46 -6.69
N VAL A 190 -31.44 15.36 -6.67
CA VAL A 190 -30.68 14.66 -5.63
C VAL A 190 -30.61 15.48 -4.34
N THR A 191 -30.54 16.80 -4.44
CA THR A 191 -30.42 17.68 -3.27
C THR A 191 -31.78 18.14 -2.71
N ASP A 192 -32.85 18.00 -3.48
CA ASP A 192 -34.21 18.41 -3.13
C ASP A 192 -34.72 17.76 -1.83
N ILE A 193 -34.25 16.56 -1.52
CA ILE A 193 -34.55 15.85 -0.26
C ILE A 193 -34.08 16.63 0.99
N PHE A 194 -33.11 17.54 0.85
CA PHE A 194 -32.63 18.41 1.93
C PHE A 194 -33.36 19.75 2.02
N LYS A 195 -34.36 20.03 1.16
CA LYS A 195 -35.14 21.28 1.19
C LYS A 195 -35.81 21.52 2.55
N SER A 196 -36.36 20.48 3.16
CA SER A 196 -36.98 20.54 4.50
C SER A 196 -35.99 20.93 5.61
N CYS A 197 -34.71 20.69 5.38
CA CYS A 197 -33.61 21.02 6.29
C CYS A 197 -32.88 22.31 5.88
N ASN A 198 -33.49 23.13 5.02
CA ASN A 198 -32.87 24.34 4.47
C ASN A 198 -31.49 24.09 3.85
N LYS A 199 -31.29 22.89 3.27
CA LYS A 199 -30.02 22.46 2.66
C LYS A 199 -28.81 22.63 3.59
N ASN A 200 -29.02 22.36 4.89
CA ASN A 200 -28.02 22.53 5.92
C ASN A 200 -27.79 21.22 6.69
N ALA A 201 -26.54 20.77 6.76
CA ALA A 201 -26.17 19.49 7.35
C ALA A 201 -26.50 19.42 8.85
N GLU A 202 -26.31 20.52 9.59
CA GLU A 202 -26.63 20.61 11.01
C GLU A 202 -28.14 20.44 11.24
N THR A 203 -28.93 21.20 10.49
CA THR A 203 -30.40 21.17 10.56
C THR A 203 -30.93 19.78 10.18
N PHE A 204 -30.33 19.16 9.16
CA PHE A 204 -30.65 17.79 8.76
C PHE A 204 -30.40 16.80 9.91
N ALA A 205 -29.20 16.80 10.50
CA ALA A 205 -28.85 15.88 11.56
C ALA A 205 -29.77 16.03 12.79
N GLU A 206 -30.10 17.26 13.17
CA GLU A 206 -31.04 17.55 14.26
C GLU A 206 -32.44 17.01 13.98
N GLN A 207 -32.96 17.24 12.76
CA GLN A 207 -34.27 16.73 12.37
C GLN A 207 -34.32 15.20 12.39
N ILE A 208 -33.30 14.52 11.87
CA ILE A 208 -33.23 13.06 11.89
C ILE A 208 -33.18 12.50 13.32
N ILE A 209 -32.35 13.08 14.20
CA ILE A 209 -32.29 12.66 15.60
C ILE A 209 -33.65 12.85 16.28
N ASN A 210 -34.31 13.99 16.08
CA ASN A 210 -35.63 14.25 16.62
C ASN A 210 -36.68 13.23 16.11
N ILE A 211 -36.65 12.88 14.81
CA ILE A 211 -37.51 11.86 14.23
C ILE A 211 -37.27 10.51 14.91
N TRP A 212 -36.02 10.07 15.01
CA TRP A 212 -35.67 8.79 15.63
C TRP A 212 -36.09 8.70 17.10
N GLN A 213 -36.08 9.81 17.82
CA GLN A 213 -36.54 9.87 19.22
C GLN A 213 -38.07 9.90 19.38
N SER A 214 -38.82 10.36 18.37
CA SER A 214 -40.25 10.69 18.48
C SER A 214 -41.23 9.51 18.40
N ASP A 215 -40.77 8.26 18.51
CA ASP A 215 -41.55 7.03 18.22
C ASP A 215 -42.12 6.92 16.78
N ASN A 216 -42.00 7.97 15.98
CA ASN A 216 -42.45 8.06 14.61
C ASN A 216 -41.33 7.56 13.68
N LEU A 217 -41.20 6.24 13.58
CA LEU A 217 -40.16 5.57 12.77
C LEU A 217 -40.38 5.68 11.25
N ALA A 218 -41.37 6.46 10.80
CA ALA A 218 -41.56 6.76 9.39
C ALA A 218 -40.48 7.76 8.94
N VAL A 219 -39.28 7.25 8.68
CA VAL A 219 -38.30 7.98 7.87
C VAL A 219 -38.90 8.08 6.47
N ASP A 220 -38.96 9.30 5.93
CA ASP A 220 -39.34 9.53 4.54
C ASP A 220 -38.58 8.54 3.63
N PRO A 221 -39.24 7.78 2.75
CA PRO A 221 -38.57 6.82 1.87
C PRO A 221 -37.39 7.41 1.10
N SER A 222 -37.42 8.70 0.79
CA SER A 222 -36.34 9.41 0.11
C SER A 222 -35.06 9.57 0.95
N LEU A 223 -35.15 9.42 2.28
CA LEU A 223 -34.03 9.54 3.23
C LEU A 223 -33.46 8.18 3.65
N ILE A 224 -34.05 7.06 3.18
CA ILE A 224 -33.60 5.71 3.55
C ILE A 224 -32.15 5.47 3.15
N GLU A 225 -31.75 5.90 1.95
CA GLU A 225 -30.39 5.69 1.46
C GLU A 225 -29.36 6.44 2.33
N ILE A 226 -29.62 7.72 2.63
CA ILE A 226 -28.77 8.56 3.47
C ILE A 226 -28.71 8.03 4.90
N THR A 227 -29.86 7.72 5.48
CA THR A 227 -29.93 7.30 6.88
C THR A 227 -29.39 5.89 7.09
N ASN A 228 -29.16 5.10 6.04
CA ASN A 228 -28.53 3.77 6.10
C ASN A 228 -27.10 3.73 5.58
N ASP A 229 -26.48 4.89 5.31
CA ASP A 229 -25.07 4.96 4.91
C ASP A 229 -24.16 4.28 5.95
N ASP A 230 -23.19 3.49 5.46
CA ASP A 230 -22.27 2.72 6.31
C ASP A 230 -21.41 3.61 7.23
N ALA A 231 -21.27 4.91 6.93
CA ALA A 231 -20.59 5.87 7.80
C ALA A 231 -21.34 6.15 9.10
N LEU A 232 -22.61 5.76 9.22
CA LEU A 232 -23.42 5.88 10.45
C LEU A 232 -23.16 4.72 11.42
N VAL A 233 -21.91 4.60 11.87
CA VAL A 233 -21.44 3.49 12.72
C VAL A 233 -22.20 3.44 14.05
N SER A 234 -22.51 4.61 14.63
CA SER A 234 -23.15 4.72 15.94
C SER A 234 -24.66 4.49 15.90
N LYS A 235 -25.27 4.47 14.71
CA LYS A 235 -26.72 4.31 14.52
C LYS A 235 -27.27 3.07 15.22
N LYS A 236 -26.61 1.91 15.07
CA LYS A 236 -27.08 0.64 15.67
C LYS A 236 -27.15 0.71 17.20
N MET A 237 -26.12 1.29 17.83
CA MET A 237 -26.09 1.48 19.28
C MET A 237 -27.19 2.45 19.73
N PHE A 238 -27.36 3.55 18.99
CA PHE A 238 -28.39 4.54 19.27
C PHE A 238 -29.80 3.93 19.27
N PHE A 239 -30.14 3.14 18.25
CA PHE A 239 -31.44 2.44 18.19
C PHE A 239 -31.60 1.38 19.29
N ARG A 240 -30.52 0.69 19.68
CA ARG A 240 -30.54 -0.26 20.81
C ARG A 240 -30.91 0.45 22.11
N LEU A 241 -30.26 1.57 22.43
CA LEU A 241 -30.55 2.36 23.63
C LEU A 241 -31.99 2.90 23.64
N LEU A 242 -32.49 3.36 22.49
CA LEU A 242 -33.90 3.77 22.36
C LEU A 242 -34.86 2.59 22.62
N ALA A 243 -34.55 1.40 22.11
CA ALA A 243 -35.37 0.21 22.36
C ALA A 243 -35.35 -0.20 23.84
N ASP A 244 -34.19 -0.13 24.50
CA ASP A 244 -34.05 -0.42 25.92
C ASP A 244 -34.77 0.62 26.78
N LEU A 245 -34.76 1.90 26.40
CA LEU A 245 -35.52 2.97 27.05
C LEU A 245 -37.05 2.75 26.97
N LYS A 246 -37.54 2.27 25.81
CA LYS A 246 -38.95 1.90 25.63
C LYS A 246 -39.33 0.71 26.48
N ARG A 247 -38.48 -0.31 26.50
CA ARG A 247 -38.67 -1.52 27.30
C ARG A 247 -38.72 -1.18 28.80
N ASN A 248 -37.77 -0.37 29.25
CA ASN A 248 -37.72 0.14 30.62
C ASN A 248 -39.00 0.92 31.00
N LYS A 249 -39.46 1.84 30.12
CA LYS A 249 -40.73 2.56 30.32
C LYS A 249 -41.92 1.59 30.47
N HIS A 250 -42.00 0.57 29.61
CA HIS A 250 -43.05 -0.44 29.69
C HIS A 250 -43.06 -1.16 31.04
N TYR A 251 -41.89 -1.55 31.57
CA TYR A 251 -41.79 -2.19 32.88
C TYR A 251 -42.17 -1.24 34.03
N LEU A 252 -41.81 0.04 33.96
CA LEU A 252 -42.23 1.05 34.94
C LEU A 252 -43.75 1.24 34.98
N ASP A 253 -44.42 1.13 33.82
CA ASP A 253 -45.88 1.30 33.69
C ASP A 253 -46.69 0.05 34.14
N LEU A 254 -46.05 -1.09 34.41
CA LEU A 254 -46.73 -2.32 34.86
C LEU A 254 -47.26 -2.20 36.30
N ARG A 255 -48.49 -2.67 36.52
CA ARG A 255 -49.08 -2.76 37.87
C ARG A 255 -48.49 -3.97 38.61
N GLY A 256 -48.05 -3.76 39.85
CA GLY A 256 -47.61 -4.82 40.76
C GLY A 256 -46.12 -4.80 41.14
N ASN A 257 -45.34 -3.84 40.61
CA ASN A 257 -43.93 -3.68 40.97
C ASN A 257 -43.78 -3.25 42.44
N THR A 258 -42.80 -3.82 43.12
CA THR A 258 -42.35 -3.40 44.45
C THR A 258 -41.56 -2.09 44.38
N THR A 259 -41.46 -1.35 45.48
CA THR A 259 -40.67 -0.11 45.56
C THR A 259 -39.21 -0.32 45.12
N CYS A 260 -38.60 -1.45 45.52
CA CYS A 260 -37.23 -1.81 45.15
C CYS A 260 -37.06 -2.05 43.64
N GLU A 261 -38.04 -2.68 42.98
CA GLU A 261 -38.01 -2.90 41.53
C GLU A 261 -38.15 -1.59 40.75
N ILE A 262 -39.00 -0.67 41.23
CA ILE A 262 -39.14 0.67 40.64
C ILE A 262 -37.83 1.45 40.75
N GLU A 263 -37.20 1.45 41.94
CA GLU A 263 -35.91 2.13 42.16
C GLU A 263 -34.81 1.60 41.23
N LYS A 264 -34.76 0.28 41.01
CA LYS A 264 -33.81 -0.33 40.08
C LYS A 264 -34.08 0.07 38.63
N LEU A 265 -35.34 0.04 38.19
CA LEU A 265 -35.72 0.45 36.84
C LEU A 265 -35.45 1.94 36.60
N ASP A 266 -35.66 2.81 37.59
CA ASP A 266 -35.32 4.23 37.49
C ASP A 266 -33.82 4.48 37.42
N PHE A 267 -33.02 3.67 38.13
CA PHE A 267 -31.56 3.71 38.02
C PHE A 267 -31.11 3.30 36.61
N GLU A 268 -31.57 2.15 36.11
CA GLU A 268 -31.29 1.69 34.73
C GLU A 268 -31.72 2.74 33.70
N ARG A 269 -32.87 3.39 33.90
CA ARG A 269 -33.36 4.45 33.03
C ARG A 269 -32.39 5.63 32.96
N LYS A 270 -31.84 6.05 34.10
CA LYS A 270 -30.87 7.15 34.16
C LYS A 270 -29.57 6.79 33.45
N GLU A 271 -29.08 5.56 33.58
CA GLU A 271 -27.89 5.09 32.86
C GLU A 271 -28.12 5.09 31.34
N ILE A 272 -29.24 4.53 30.88
CA ILE A 272 -29.61 4.51 29.45
C ILE A 272 -29.71 5.94 28.90
N LEU A 273 -30.33 6.87 29.64
CA LEU A 273 -30.43 8.27 29.23
C LEU A 273 -29.05 8.96 29.17
N ALA A 274 -28.18 8.71 30.14
CA ALA A 274 -26.83 9.27 30.16
C ALA A 274 -25.99 8.77 28.97
N GLU A 275 -26.06 7.47 28.68
CA GLU A 275 -25.40 6.89 27.50
C GLU A 275 -25.96 7.49 26.20
N LEU A 276 -27.29 7.63 26.10
CA LEU A 276 -27.93 8.23 24.93
C LEU A 276 -27.48 9.68 24.72
N GLU A 277 -27.45 10.52 25.77
CA GLU A 277 -26.96 11.89 25.69
C GLU A 277 -25.49 11.96 25.27
N SER A 278 -24.65 11.03 25.73
CA SER A 278 -23.25 10.96 25.32
C SER A 278 -23.07 10.58 23.84
N LEU A 279 -23.98 9.76 23.30
CA LEU A 279 -23.91 9.23 21.94
C LEU A 279 -24.51 10.19 20.89
N LYS A 280 -25.48 11.02 21.27
CA LYS A 280 -26.11 12.02 20.40
C LYS A 280 -25.12 12.89 19.61
N PRO A 281 -24.10 13.54 20.21
CA PRO A 281 -23.17 14.37 19.45
C PRO A 281 -22.39 13.56 18.41
N VAL A 282 -22.04 12.31 18.71
CA VAL A 282 -21.34 11.42 17.77
C VAL A 282 -22.22 11.11 16.56
N VAL A 283 -23.46 10.66 16.81
CA VAL A 283 -24.44 10.38 15.75
C VAL A 283 -24.75 11.64 14.93
N LYS A 284 -24.79 12.82 15.58
CA LYS A 284 -25.01 14.10 14.91
C LYS A 284 -23.89 14.40 13.90
N GLU A 285 -22.64 14.24 14.29
CA GLU A 285 -21.50 14.46 13.39
C GLU A 285 -21.45 13.42 12.26
N GLU A 286 -21.77 12.15 12.52
CA GLU A 286 -21.89 11.14 11.46
C GLU A 286 -22.99 11.52 10.44
N LEU A 287 -24.16 11.97 10.91
CA LEU A 287 -25.25 12.43 10.04
C LEU A 287 -24.88 13.67 9.23
N LYS A 288 -24.16 14.62 9.84
CA LYS A 288 -23.62 15.80 9.15
C LYS A 288 -22.66 15.40 8.05
N PHE A 289 -21.74 14.48 8.35
CA PHE A 289 -20.79 13.95 7.38
C PHE A 289 -21.52 13.32 6.19
N VAL A 290 -22.50 12.44 6.43
CA VAL A 290 -23.27 11.83 5.33
C VAL A 290 -24.04 12.88 4.53
N ALA A 291 -24.70 13.84 5.20
CA ALA A 291 -25.41 14.93 4.51
C ALA A 291 -24.47 15.80 3.66
N SER A 292 -23.25 16.05 4.13
CA SER A 292 -22.26 16.85 3.41
C SER A 292 -21.86 16.23 2.06
N LYS A 293 -21.92 14.88 1.93
CA LYS A 293 -21.73 14.15 0.66
C LYS A 293 -22.76 14.48 -0.41
N TYR A 294 -23.87 15.13 -0.04
CA TYR A 294 -24.89 15.56 -1.00
C TYR A 294 -24.93 17.08 -1.08
N LEU A 295 -24.78 17.77 0.05
CA LEU A 295 -24.85 19.23 0.10
C LEU A 295 -23.66 19.92 -0.56
N TYR A 296 -22.52 19.25 -0.78
CA TYR A 296 -21.45 19.83 -1.60
C TYR A 296 -21.90 20.10 -3.05
N LEU A 297 -22.89 19.36 -3.55
CA LEU A 297 -23.45 19.55 -4.89
C LEU A 297 -24.20 20.89 -5.01
N GLU A 298 -24.56 21.54 -3.91
CA GLU A 298 -25.20 22.86 -3.94
C GLU A 298 -24.27 23.92 -4.55
N ASP A 299 -22.97 23.83 -4.29
CA ASP A 299 -21.99 24.74 -4.88
C ASP A 299 -21.90 24.55 -6.40
N GLU A 300 -22.00 23.30 -6.87
CA GLU A 300 -22.05 22.95 -8.29
C GLU A 300 -23.37 23.39 -8.94
N ILE A 301 -24.51 23.19 -8.28
CA ILE A 301 -25.84 23.68 -8.70
C ILE A 301 -25.80 25.20 -8.88
N ALA A 302 -25.30 25.93 -7.86
CA ALA A 302 -25.18 27.38 -7.91
C ALA A 302 -24.26 27.82 -9.05
N GLN A 303 -23.18 27.09 -9.29
CA GLN A 303 -22.27 27.37 -10.39
C GLN A 303 -22.91 27.12 -11.76
N LEU A 304 -23.63 26.02 -11.94
CA LEU A 304 -24.34 25.73 -13.18
C LEU A 304 -25.42 26.78 -13.47
N GLN A 305 -26.15 27.23 -12.45
CA GLN A 305 -27.09 28.34 -12.57
C GLN A 305 -26.40 29.61 -13.06
N ARG A 306 -25.25 29.98 -12.46
CA ARG A 306 -24.44 31.13 -12.90
C ARG A 306 -23.99 30.99 -14.36
N ILE A 307 -23.51 29.81 -14.76
CA ILE A 307 -23.07 29.54 -16.13
C ILE A 307 -24.25 29.65 -17.11
N ILE A 308 -25.41 29.06 -16.79
CA ILE A 308 -26.62 29.15 -17.62
C ILE A 308 -27.03 30.60 -17.76
N SER A 309 -27.13 31.36 -16.67
CA SER A 309 -27.46 32.80 -16.71
C SER A 309 -26.46 33.60 -17.56
N PHE A 310 -25.16 33.31 -17.46
CA PHE A 310 -24.13 33.94 -18.28
C PHE A 310 -24.32 33.64 -19.78
N LEU A 311 -24.62 32.38 -20.08
CA LEU A 311 -24.92 31.92 -21.42
C LEU A 311 -26.27 32.44 -21.92
N GLU A 312 -27.25 32.74 -21.09
CA GLU A 312 -28.57 33.25 -21.50
C GLU A 312 -28.59 34.76 -21.74
N GLY A 313 -27.83 35.54 -20.95
CA GLY A 313 -27.82 37.00 -21.04
C GLY A 313 -27.55 37.50 -22.46
N LYS A 314 -28.59 38.00 -23.15
CA LYS A 314 -28.54 38.39 -24.57
C LYS A 314 -28.25 39.86 -24.82
N ASP A 315 -28.33 40.73 -23.82
CA ASP A 315 -28.26 42.17 -24.05
C ASP A 315 -27.18 42.83 -23.18
N ALA A 316 -26.53 43.86 -23.74
CA ALA A 316 -25.56 44.75 -23.09
C ALA A 316 -26.17 45.58 -21.93
N ALA A 317 -27.33 45.17 -21.41
CA ALA A 317 -28.03 45.82 -20.32
C ALA A 317 -27.47 45.29 -18.99
N ASP A 318 -26.54 46.07 -18.45
CA ASP A 318 -25.83 45.93 -17.18
C ASP A 318 -24.47 45.21 -17.23
N ASP A 319 -23.52 45.85 -17.92
CA ASP A 319 -22.09 45.50 -17.95
C ASP A 319 -21.50 45.15 -16.58
N LYS A 320 -22.06 45.67 -15.49
CA LYS A 320 -21.60 45.38 -14.13
C LYS A 320 -22.01 43.98 -13.68
N GLN A 321 -23.28 43.59 -13.83
CA GLN A 321 -23.76 42.25 -13.48
C GLN A 321 -23.03 41.16 -14.28
N MET A 322 -22.79 41.39 -15.57
CA MET A 322 -22.06 40.44 -16.42
C MET A 322 -20.59 40.29 -15.99
N LYS A 323 -19.95 41.38 -15.54
CA LYS A 323 -18.57 41.35 -15.00
C LYS A 323 -18.52 40.63 -13.65
N ASP A 324 -19.49 40.87 -12.78
CA ASP A 324 -19.56 40.22 -11.47
C ASP A 324 -19.77 38.71 -11.62
N LEU A 325 -20.71 38.30 -12.48
CA LEU A 325 -20.97 36.88 -12.79
C LEU A 325 -19.74 36.18 -13.39
N LYS A 326 -19.03 36.87 -14.28
CA LYS A 326 -17.74 36.40 -14.82
C LYS A 326 -16.72 36.15 -13.70
N ALA A 327 -16.57 37.11 -12.79
CA ALA A 327 -15.63 37.00 -11.68
C ALA A 327 -15.99 35.84 -10.74
N GLU A 328 -17.28 35.64 -10.45
CA GLU A 328 -17.76 34.51 -9.64
C GLU A 328 -17.44 33.16 -10.29
N ILE A 329 -17.68 33.01 -11.60
CA ILE A 329 -17.36 31.80 -12.35
C ILE A 329 -15.86 31.49 -12.29
N ASP A 330 -15.02 32.51 -12.55
CA ASP A 330 -13.56 32.34 -12.54
C ASP A 330 -13.04 32.03 -11.13
N ASN A 331 -13.61 32.65 -10.09
CA ASN A 331 -13.28 32.36 -8.69
C ASN A 331 -13.60 30.91 -8.31
N TYR A 332 -14.80 30.42 -8.67
CA TYR A 332 -15.20 29.04 -8.42
C TYR A 332 -14.24 28.05 -9.09
N ILE A 333 -13.91 28.28 -10.36
CA ILE A 333 -12.99 27.42 -11.11
C ILE A 333 -11.60 27.44 -10.50
N ASN A 334 -11.06 28.61 -10.18
CA ASN A 334 -9.74 28.73 -9.58
C ASN A 334 -9.67 28.07 -8.19
N ALA A 335 -10.73 28.16 -7.38
CA ALA A 335 -10.79 27.49 -6.09
C ALA A 335 -10.79 25.96 -6.27
N ASN A 336 -11.64 25.43 -7.16
CA ASN A 336 -11.73 24.00 -7.44
C ASN A 336 -10.46 23.45 -8.11
N LEU A 337 -9.78 24.23 -8.95
CA LEU A 337 -8.48 23.85 -9.53
C LEU A 337 -7.40 23.69 -8.45
N LYS A 338 -7.39 24.56 -7.44
CA LYS A 338 -6.46 24.45 -6.31
C LYS A 338 -6.72 23.20 -5.47
N ILE A 339 -7.99 22.90 -5.18
CA ILE A 339 -8.38 21.67 -4.47
C ILE A 339 -7.95 20.45 -5.28
N LEU A 340 -8.30 20.41 -6.57
CA LEU A 340 -7.93 19.33 -7.49
C LEU A 340 -6.41 19.12 -7.57
N GLU A 341 -5.62 20.19 -7.56
CA GLU A 341 -4.16 20.13 -7.57
C GLU A 341 -3.61 19.63 -6.23
N ALA A 342 -4.18 20.04 -5.10
CA ALA A 342 -3.80 19.55 -3.78
C ALA A 342 -4.05 18.03 -3.66
N ASP A 343 -5.26 17.57 -3.99
CA ASP A 343 -5.63 16.15 -3.94
C ASP A 343 -4.73 15.31 -4.86
N PHE A 344 -4.45 15.81 -6.08
CA PHE A 344 -3.53 15.15 -7.02
C PHE A 344 -2.12 15.01 -6.45
N LEU A 345 -1.60 16.07 -5.83
CA LEU A 345 -0.25 16.05 -5.25
C LEU A 345 -0.17 15.10 -4.06
N GLU A 346 -1.19 15.06 -3.21
CA GLU A 346 -1.28 14.13 -2.08
C GLU A 346 -1.22 12.69 -2.56
N GLU A 347 -2.14 12.27 -3.43
CA GLU A 347 -2.21 10.90 -3.95
C GLU A 347 -0.92 10.50 -4.72
N ARG A 348 -0.38 11.43 -5.52
CA ARG A 348 0.86 11.21 -6.27
C ARG A 348 2.06 11.02 -5.34
N ASN A 349 2.13 11.76 -4.25
CA ASN A 349 3.24 11.67 -3.29
C ASN A 349 3.23 10.35 -2.51
N GLU A 350 2.05 9.81 -2.20
CA GLU A 350 1.91 8.50 -1.57
C GLU A 350 2.51 7.40 -2.45
N ILE A 351 2.22 7.42 -3.76
CA ILE A 351 2.68 6.38 -4.69
C ILE A 351 4.16 6.54 -5.05
N ILE A 352 4.67 7.78 -5.09
CA ILE A 352 6.08 8.04 -5.44
C ILE A 352 7.05 7.35 -4.46
N GLN A 353 6.66 7.14 -3.21
CA GLN A 353 7.48 6.41 -2.23
C GLN A 353 7.87 5.00 -2.70
N ASP A 354 7.04 4.40 -3.55
CA ASP A 354 7.24 3.07 -4.11
C ASP A 354 7.66 3.08 -5.59
N LYS A 355 7.97 4.24 -6.18
CA LYS A 355 8.27 4.35 -7.62
C LYS A 355 9.41 3.45 -8.09
N ASN A 356 10.40 3.19 -7.23
CA ASN A 356 11.55 2.33 -7.55
C ASN A 356 11.37 0.87 -7.10
N LYS A 357 10.16 0.52 -6.67
CA LYS A 357 9.80 -0.80 -6.20
C LYS A 357 8.77 -1.40 -7.15
N LEU A 358 9.09 -2.58 -7.68
CA LEU A 358 8.20 -3.35 -8.52
C LEU A 358 7.42 -4.33 -7.65
N LYS A 359 6.21 -4.69 -8.06
CA LYS A 359 5.50 -5.80 -7.44
C LYS A 359 6.07 -7.11 -7.98
N LEU A 360 6.43 -8.05 -7.11
CA LEU A 360 6.85 -9.38 -7.50
C LEU A 360 5.72 -10.38 -7.32
N THR A 361 5.45 -11.17 -8.36
CA THR A 361 4.51 -12.29 -8.32
C THR A 361 5.18 -13.55 -8.84
N TRP A 362 5.00 -14.65 -8.13
CA TRP A 362 5.45 -15.96 -8.58
C TRP A 362 4.37 -16.64 -9.42
N LYS A 363 4.71 -17.13 -10.62
CA LYS A 363 3.78 -17.98 -11.39
C LYS A 363 3.55 -19.33 -10.70
N HIS A 364 4.62 -19.92 -10.17
CA HIS A 364 4.63 -21.14 -9.36
C HIS A 364 5.59 -20.96 -8.18
N ALA A 365 5.07 -20.49 -7.05
CA ALA A 365 5.89 -20.15 -5.89
C ALA A 365 6.66 -21.36 -5.36
N ARG A 366 7.97 -21.19 -5.15
CA ARG A 366 8.79 -22.18 -4.44
C ARG A 366 8.57 -22.02 -2.95
N LYS A 367 7.77 -22.92 -2.36
CA LYS A 367 7.37 -22.85 -0.95
C LYS A 367 8.54 -22.74 0.04
N SER A 368 9.69 -23.29 -0.29
CA SER A 368 10.87 -23.25 0.59
C SER A 368 11.33 -21.82 0.90
N TRP A 369 11.24 -20.92 -0.06
CA TRP A 369 11.70 -19.53 0.08
C TRP A 369 10.66 -18.59 0.69
N LEU A 370 9.39 -19.00 0.77
CA LEU A 370 8.34 -18.18 1.40
C LEU A 370 8.50 -18.08 2.92
N SER A 371 9.21 -19.02 3.54
CA SER A 371 9.46 -19.06 4.98
C SER A 371 10.84 -18.52 5.38
N ALA A 372 11.63 -18.04 4.43
CA ALA A 372 12.93 -17.44 4.71
C ALA A 372 12.72 -16.10 5.44
N ALA A 373 13.44 -15.91 6.55
CA ALA A 373 13.44 -14.67 7.30
C ALA A 373 14.59 -13.74 6.89
N ALA A 374 15.67 -14.30 6.35
CA ALA A 374 16.80 -13.52 5.88
C ALA A 374 16.51 -12.81 4.55
N PRO A 375 17.15 -11.66 4.28
CA PRO A 375 17.11 -10.99 2.98
C PRO A 375 17.44 -11.94 1.82
N ILE A 376 16.64 -11.89 0.75
CA ILE A 376 16.83 -12.71 -0.45
C ILE A 376 17.10 -11.82 -1.67
N TYR A 377 18.14 -12.18 -2.41
CA TYR A 377 18.48 -11.65 -3.72
C TYR A 377 18.36 -12.77 -4.77
N PHE A 378 17.60 -12.54 -5.83
CA PHE A 378 17.51 -13.46 -6.97
C PHE A 378 18.43 -12.98 -8.09
N ASP A 379 19.47 -13.74 -8.41
CA ASP A 379 20.28 -13.51 -9.60
C ASP A 379 19.53 -14.01 -10.84
N ILE A 380 19.01 -13.06 -11.61
CA ILE A 380 18.24 -13.33 -12.83
C ILE A 380 19.14 -13.38 -14.09
N GLY A 381 20.45 -13.20 -13.92
CA GLY A 381 21.43 -13.10 -14.98
C GLY A 381 21.61 -11.67 -15.49
N ASP A 382 22.44 -11.52 -16.52
CA ASP A 382 22.71 -10.24 -17.19
C ASP A 382 23.20 -9.12 -16.25
N GLY A 383 23.87 -9.51 -15.15
CA GLY A 383 24.41 -8.58 -14.15
C GLY A 383 23.37 -7.93 -13.25
N LYS A 384 22.15 -8.49 -13.16
CA LYS A 384 21.04 -7.93 -12.36
C LYS A 384 20.57 -8.89 -11.27
N LEU A 385 20.22 -8.32 -10.12
CA LEU A 385 19.56 -9.01 -9.02
C LEU A 385 18.17 -8.39 -8.77
N LEU A 386 17.24 -9.23 -8.34
CA LEU A 386 16.01 -8.78 -7.71
C LEU A 386 16.15 -8.92 -6.19
N TYR A 387 16.16 -7.80 -5.48
CA TYR A 387 16.09 -7.80 -4.02
C TYR A 387 14.64 -7.87 -3.57
N ASN A 388 14.29 -8.90 -2.79
CA ASN A 388 12.93 -9.11 -2.31
C ASN A 388 12.71 -8.43 -0.96
N HIS A 389 11.82 -7.44 -0.93
CA HIS A 389 11.38 -6.74 0.28
C HIS A 389 10.28 -7.53 1.00
N PRO A 390 10.09 -7.34 2.33
CA PRO A 390 9.07 -8.05 3.10
C PRO A 390 7.62 -7.85 2.65
N ASP A 391 7.32 -6.80 1.87
CA ASP A 391 5.98 -6.44 1.39
C ASP A 391 5.67 -6.97 -0.04
N ASN A 392 6.38 -8.02 -0.49
CA ASN A 392 6.33 -8.56 -1.85
C ASN A 392 6.69 -7.54 -2.94
N LYS A 393 7.36 -6.46 -2.57
CA LYS A 393 7.99 -5.56 -3.53
C LYS A 393 9.41 -6.01 -3.82
N VAL A 394 9.92 -5.65 -4.98
CA VAL A 394 11.31 -5.87 -5.35
C VAL A 394 11.96 -4.61 -5.86
N SER A 395 13.25 -4.50 -5.58
CA SER A 395 14.11 -3.53 -6.27
C SER A 395 15.05 -4.28 -7.21
N ILE A 396 15.31 -3.67 -8.36
CA ILE A 396 16.34 -4.17 -9.27
C ILE A 396 17.64 -3.45 -8.90
N LEU A 397 18.68 -4.23 -8.70
CA LEU A 397 20.03 -3.73 -8.49
C LEU A 397 20.99 -4.49 -9.40
N THR A 398 22.14 -3.89 -9.66
CA THR A 398 23.24 -4.54 -10.36
C THR A 398 24.08 -5.37 -9.40
N VAL A 399 24.79 -6.36 -9.93
CA VAL A 399 25.77 -7.14 -9.15
C VAL A 399 26.84 -6.22 -8.54
N GLY A 400 27.27 -5.18 -9.26
CA GLY A 400 28.21 -4.18 -8.75
C GLY A 400 27.68 -3.43 -7.53
N GLU A 401 26.46 -2.90 -7.60
CA GLU A 401 25.81 -2.22 -6.45
C GLU A 401 25.68 -3.14 -5.23
N PHE A 402 25.36 -4.42 -5.45
CA PHE A 402 25.32 -5.41 -4.36
C PHE A 402 26.69 -5.57 -3.70
N ILE A 403 27.75 -5.73 -4.51
CA ILE A 403 29.11 -5.91 -4.01
C ILE A 403 29.56 -4.66 -3.25
N SER A 404 29.44 -3.46 -3.83
CA SER A 404 29.86 -2.21 -3.17
C SER A 404 29.10 -1.92 -1.87
N THR A 405 27.89 -2.45 -1.71
CA THR A 405 27.13 -2.33 -0.45
C THR A 405 27.72 -3.21 0.66
N HIS A 406 28.36 -4.32 0.32
CA HIS A 406 28.84 -5.33 1.27
C HIS A 406 30.37 -5.50 1.28
N ASP A 407 31.09 -4.80 0.40
CA ASP A 407 32.53 -4.65 0.39
C ASP A 407 32.90 -3.16 0.53
N PRO A 408 33.37 -2.72 1.71
CA PRO A 408 33.71 -1.33 1.96
C PRO A 408 35.01 -0.89 1.27
N ALA A 409 35.75 -1.77 0.57
CA ALA A 409 36.95 -1.39 -0.15
C ALA A 409 36.68 -0.49 -1.39
N ASP A 410 35.42 -0.39 -1.82
CA ASP A 410 34.97 0.40 -2.98
C ASP A 410 34.16 1.67 -2.62
N ASN A 411 34.11 2.08 -1.33
CA ASN A 411 33.47 3.34 -0.88
C ASN A 411 34.46 4.45 -0.48
#